data_AF-A0A534VTL5-F1
#
_entry.id   AF-A0A534VTL5-F1
#
_cell.length_a   1.000
_cell.length_b   1.000
_cell.length_c   1.000
_cell.angle_alpha   90.00
_cell.angle_beta   90.00
_cell.angle_gamma   90.00
#
_symmetry.space_group_name_H-M   'P 1'
#
loop_
_entity.id
_entity.type
_entity.pdbx_description
1 polymer ?
#
loop_
_entity_poly.entity_id
_entity_poly.type
_entity_poly.pdbx_seq_one_letter_code
_entity_poly.pdbx_strand_id
1 'polypeptide(L)'
;SQEKARELGWLLAAWGLEADLYLVPFGEVQRQIVAAVGRPLRVVLYRRMMLRIAEALARRAGAEALVTGDSLGQVASQTLANLAVIGEAAALPVLRPLVGMDKSEITAEAARIGTFETSIIPDQDCCTLFTPRHPATRAERSGVLALETRLEVAGLVAQAVAATERVRLRAAGEHDEERAHGGAPEARVQPFA
;
A
#
# COMPACT_ATOMS: atom_id res chain seq x y z
N SER A 1 5.15 -8.41 4.57
CA SER A 1 4.80 -8.76 5.97
C SER A 1 4.40 -7.53 6.78
N GLN A 2 3.57 -7.73 7.81
CA GLN A 2 3.14 -6.67 8.72
C GLN A 2 4.30 -6.11 9.55
N GLU A 3 5.24 -6.97 9.95
CA GLU A 3 6.41 -6.59 10.77
C GLU A 3 7.33 -5.61 10.03
N LYS A 4 7.67 -5.91 8.78
CA LYS A 4 8.42 -4.99 7.92
C LYS A 4 7.74 -3.63 7.78
N ALA A 5 6.42 -3.61 7.58
CA ALA A 5 5.66 -2.37 7.45
C ALA A 5 5.68 -1.55 8.75
N ARG A 6 5.62 -2.19 9.91
CA ARG A 6 5.76 -1.53 11.22
C ARG A 6 7.15 -0.92 11.37
N GLU A 7 8.20 -1.70 11.11
CA GLU A 7 9.59 -1.23 11.23
C GLU A 7 9.87 -0.03 10.33
N LEU A 8 9.46 -0.08 9.05
CA LEU A 8 9.54 1.06 8.14
C LEU A 8 8.75 2.27 8.68
N GLY A 9 7.57 2.04 9.25
CA GLY A 9 6.78 3.08 9.89
C GLY A 9 7.52 3.78 11.04
N TRP A 10 8.19 3.02 11.91
CA TRP A 10 8.97 3.60 13.02
C TRP A 10 10.20 4.37 12.53
N LEU A 11 10.91 3.85 11.52
CA LEU A 11 12.04 4.55 10.91
C LEU A 11 11.61 5.90 10.32
N LEU A 12 10.44 5.95 9.69
CA LEU A 12 9.89 7.20 9.16
C LEU A 12 9.38 8.13 10.27
N ALA A 13 8.81 7.60 11.35
CA ALA A 13 8.37 8.40 12.50
C ALA A 13 9.54 9.15 13.17
N ALA A 14 10.77 8.62 13.11
CA ALA A 14 11.97 9.29 13.59
C ALA A 14 12.29 10.60 12.84
N TRP A 15 11.73 10.82 11.65
CA TRP A 15 11.85 12.07 10.89
C TRP A 15 10.85 13.15 11.34
N GLY A 16 10.28 13.01 12.54
CA GLY A 16 9.33 13.98 13.12
C GLY A 16 7.89 13.79 12.61
N LEU A 17 7.58 12.63 12.06
CA LEU A 17 6.24 12.29 11.60
C LEU A 17 5.49 11.55 12.71
N GLU A 18 4.39 12.15 13.19
CA GLU A 18 3.35 11.35 13.84
C GLU A 18 2.62 10.57 12.74
N ALA A 19 2.63 9.24 12.84
CA ALA A 19 2.07 8.40 11.80
C ALA A 19 1.13 7.36 12.41
N ASP A 20 -0.02 7.17 11.77
CA ASP A 20 -0.88 6.00 12.00
C ASP A 20 -0.62 4.98 10.90
N LEU A 21 -0.33 3.74 11.30
CA LEU A 21 -0.23 2.59 10.39
C LEU A 21 -1.57 1.86 10.35
N TYR A 22 -2.13 1.76 9.14
CA TYR A 22 -3.37 1.04 8.86
C TYR A 22 -3.08 -0.35 8.29
N LEU A 23 -3.45 -1.39 9.03
CA LEU A 23 -3.32 -2.79 8.62
C LEU A 23 -4.66 -3.27 8.07
N VAL A 24 -4.76 -3.36 6.74
CA VAL A 24 -5.97 -3.73 6.02
C VAL A 24 -5.91 -5.21 5.61
N PRO A 25 -6.85 -6.06 6.04
CA PRO A 25 -6.93 -7.43 5.56
C PRO A 25 -7.38 -7.46 4.09
N PHE A 26 -6.47 -7.84 3.18
CA PHE A 26 -6.72 -7.80 1.74
C PHE A 26 -7.12 -9.16 1.12
N GLY A 27 -7.15 -10.23 1.93
CA GLY A 27 -7.31 -11.60 1.45
C GLY A 27 -8.65 -11.88 0.73
N GLU A 28 -9.76 -11.35 1.24
CA GLU A 28 -11.08 -11.54 0.58
C GLU A 28 -11.15 -10.83 -0.77
N VAL A 29 -10.66 -9.59 -0.84
CA VAL A 29 -10.56 -8.83 -2.10
C VAL A 29 -9.73 -9.61 -3.12
N GLN A 30 -8.62 -10.20 -2.70
CA GLN A 30 -7.79 -11.03 -3.58
C GLN A 30 -8.54 -12.27 -4.09
N ARG A 31 -9.24 -13.00 -3.20
CA ARG A 31 -10.01 -14.19 -3.58
C ARG A 31 -11.05 -13.88 -4.65
N GLN A 32 -11.83 -12.82 -4.44
CA GLN A 32 -12.88 -12.39 -5.39
C GLN A 32 -12.30 -12.03 -6.76
N ILE A 33 -11.20 -11.28 -6.78
CA ILE A 33 -10.52 -10.93 -8.04
C ILE A 33 -9.95 -12.18 -8.72
N VAL A 34 -9.37 -13.12 -7.97
CA VAL A 34 -8.85 -14.37 -8.56
C VAL A 34 -9.97 -15.20 -9.19
N ALA A 35 -11.14 -15.25 -8.54
CA ALA A 35 -12.30 -15.99 -9.02
C ALA A 35 -12.94 -15.35 -10.26
N ALA A 36 -13.00 -14.01 -10.33
CA ALA A 36 -13.72 -13.30 -11.39
C ALA A 36 -12.83 -12.84 -12.58
N VAL A 37 -11.52 -12.71 -12.37
CA VAL A 37 -10.61 -12.01 -13.31
C VAL A 37 -9.48 -12.89 -13.81
N GLY A 38 -9.26 -12.85 -15.13
CA GLY A 38 -8.14 -13.49 -15.80
C GLY A 38 -6.79 -12.96 -15.32
N ARG A 39 -5.78 -13.85 -15.31
CA ARG A 39 -4.45 -13.61 -14.73
C ARG A 39 -3.80 -12.26 -15.11
N PRO A 40 -3.77 -11.81 -16.39
CA PRO A 40 -2.97 -10.64 -16.78
C PRO A 40 -3.40 -9.32 -16.13
N LEU A 41 -4.68 -9.16 -15.81
CA LEU A 41 -5.24 -7.90 -15.29
C LEU A 41 -5.34 -7.87 -13.76
N ARG A 42 -5.09 -9.00 -13.07
CA ARG A 42 -5.27 -9.09 -11.60
C ARG A 42 -4.50 -8.02 -10.85
N VAL A 43 -3.25 -7.75 -11.22
CA VAL A 43 -2.42 -6.73 -10.57
C VAL A 43 -3.02 -5.33 -10.70
N VAL A 44 -3.57 -5.00 -11.87
CA VAL A 44 -4.24 -3.70 -12.09
C VAL A 44 -5.48 -3.61 -11.19
N LEU A 45 -6.29 -4.66 -11.11
CA LEU A 45 -7.49 -4.71 -10.26
C LEU A 45 -7.14 -4.67 -8.76
N TYR A 46 -6.10 -5.38 -8.31
CA TYR A 46 -5.61 -5.30 -6.93
C TYR A 46 -5.26 -3.86 -6.56
N ARG A 47 -4.48 -3.19 -7.42
CA ARG A 47 -4.04 -1.82 -7.18
C ARG A 47 -5.20 -0.82 -7.21
N ARG A 48 -6.19 -1.02 -8.08
CA ARG A 48 -7.43 -0.22 -8.08
C ARG A 48 -8.23 -0.39 -6.78
N MET A 49 -8.35 -1.61 -6.27
CA MET A 49 -9.00 -1.85 -4.97
C MET A 49 -8.21 -1.26 -3.80
N MET A 50 -6.87 -1.39 -3.80
CA MET A 50 -6.01 -0.77 -2.78
C MET A 50 -6.18 0.75 -2.75
N LEU A 51 -6.24 1.42 -3.91
CA LEU A 51 -6.47 2.87 -3.98
C LEU A 51 -7.85 3.27 -3.46
N ARG A 52 -8.91 2.52 -3.76
CA ARG A 52 -10.26 2.79 -3.22
C ARG A 52 -10.31 2.65 -1.71
N ILE A 53 -9.68 1.61 -1.17
CA ILE A 53 -9.60 1.40 0.28
C ILE A 53 -8.78 2.53 0.91
N ALA A 54 -7.63 2.87 0.34
CA ALA A 54 -6.81 3.97 0.80
C ALA A 54 -7.56 5.30 0.77
N GLU A 55 -8.33 5.59 -0.27
CA GLU A 55 -9.18 6.79 -0.34
C GLU A 55 -10.27 6.79 0.74
N ALA A 56 -10.93 5.66 0.98
CA ALA A 56 -11.95 5.56 2.03
C ALA A 56 -11.35 5.80 3.43
N LEU A 57 -10.15 5.28 3.70
CA LEU A 57 -9.40 5.55 4.92
C LEU A 57 -8.94 7.01 5.00
N ALA A 58 -8.40 7.55 3.91
CA ALA A 58 -7.93 8.93 3.81
C ALA A 58 -9.05 9.93 4.13
N ARG A 59 -10.24 9.72 3.58
CA ARG A 59 -11.40 10.59 3.86
C ARG A 59 -11.81 10.57 5.34
N ARG A 60 -11.74 9.41 6.01
CA ARG A 60 -12.01 9.30 7.46
C ARG A 60 -10.92 9.97 8.30
N ALA A 61 -9.68 9.91 7.84
CA ALA A 61 -8.54 10.56 8.47
C ALA A 61 -8.43 12.07 8.15
N GLY A 62 -9.31 12.62 7.31
CA GLY A 62 -9.25 14.02 6.88
C GLY A 62 -8.10 14.34 5.90
N ALA A 63 -7.53 13.34 5.24
CA ALA A 63 -6.44 13.53 4.29
C ALA A 63 -6.96 13.99 2.90
N GLU A 64 -6.18 14.86 2.25
CA GLU A 64 -6.54 15.50 0.99
C GLU A 64 -5.89 14.85 -0.25
N ALA A 65 -4.96 13.91 -0.05
CA ALA A 65 -4.26 13.23 -1.13
C ALA A 65 -3.79 11.83 -0.71
N LEU A 66 -3.48 10.99 -1.71
CA LEU A 66 -2.79 9.72 -1.56
C LEU A 66 -1.36 9.86 -2.10
N VAL A 67 -0.41 9.12 -1.51
CA VAL A 67 0.98 9.07 -1.99
C VAL A 67 1.34 7.63 -2.32
N THR A 68 1.98 7.40 -3.47
CA THR A 68 2.51 6.08 -3.84
C THR A 68 4.00 6.15 -4.20
N GLY A 69 4.72 5.07 -3.93
CA GLY A 69 6.10 4.88 -4.37
C GLY A 69 6.22 4.42 -5.84
N ASP A 70 5.34 4.89 -6.72
CA ASP A 70 5.36 4.51 -8.13
C ASP A 70 6.51 5.18 -8.89
N SER A 71 7.28 4.38 -9.63
CA SER A 71 8.30 4.84 -10.61
C SER A 71 7.92 4.37 -12.01
N LEU A 72 7.99 5.26 -13.00
CA LEU A 72 7.52 4.98 -14.35
C LEU A 72 8.42 3.95 -15.04
N GLY A 73 7.82 2.85 -15.52
CA GLY A 73 8.53 1.84 -16.32
C GLY A 73 9.35 0.83 -15.53
N GLN A 74 9.37 0.90 -14.19
CA GLN A 74 10.15 -0.01 -13.35
C GLN A 74 9.56 -1.44 -13.31
N VAL A 75 8.22 -1.57 -13.27
CA VAL A 75 7.52 -2.86 -13.35
C VAL A 75 6.32 -2.78 -14.29
N ALA A 76 5.80 -3.93 -14.73
CA ALA A 76 4.68 -3.99 -15.68
C ALA A 76 3.44 -3.19 -15.23
N SER A 77 3.14 -3.12 -13.92
CA SER A 77 2.01 -2.35 -13.39
C SER A 77 2.24 -0.83 -13.35
N GLN A 78 3.46 -0.36 -13.63
CA GLN A 78 3.87 1.04 -13.56
C GLN A 78 4.21 1.63 -14.95
N THR A 79 3.60 1.09 -16.01
CA THR A 79 3.60 1.78 -17.31
C THR A 79 2.64 2.97 -17.27
N LEU A 80 2.82 3.95 -18.14
CA LEU A 80 1.94 5.13 -18.20
C LEU A 80 0.45 4.73 -18.37
N ALA A 81 0.19 3.74 -19.22
CA ALA A 81 -1.16 3.23 -19.45
C ALA A 81 -1.77 2.60 -18.19
N ASN A 82 -1.00 1.78 -17.47
CA ASN A 82 -1.49 1.17 -16.24
C ASN A 82 -1.63 2.18 -15.10
N LEU A 83 -0.70 3.13 -14.95
CA LEU A 83 -0.80 4.18 -13.93
C LEU A 83 -2.03 5.05 -14.13
N ALA A 84 -2.35 5.40 -15.38
CA ALA A 84 -3.56 6.15 -15.71
C ALA A 84 -4.82 5.36 -15.29
N VAL A 85 -4.95 4.11 -15.76
CA VAL A 85 -6.09 3.26 -15.43
C VAL A 85 -6.17 2.97 -13.94
N ILE A 86 -5.06 2.79 -13.23
CA ILE A 86 -5.07 2.56 -11.77
C ILE A 86 -5.51 3.83 -11.04
N GLY A 87 -4.97 4.98 -11.42
CA GLY A 87 -5.24 6.28 -10.80
C GLY A 87 -6.71 6.68 -10.82
N GLU A 88 -7.46 6.33 -11.88
CA GLU A 88 -8.91 6.56 -11.98
C GLU A 88 -9.75 5.88 -10.89
N ALA A 89 -9.16 4.98 -10.08
CA ALA A 89 -9.86 4.33 -8.98
C ALA A 89 -10.01 5.22 -7.73
N ALA A 90 -9.29 6.34 -7.66
CA ALA A 90 -9.40 7.31 -6.58
C ALA A 90 -9.82 8.67 -7.14
N ALA A 91 -10.67 9.41 -6.41
CA ALA A 91 -10.98 10.80 -6.73
C ALA A 91 -10.00 11.78 -6.07
N LEU A 92 -9.40 11.41 -4.93
CA LEU A 92 -8.30 12.17 -4.33
C LEU A 92 -7.07 12.19 -5.26
N PRO A 93 -6.31 13.31 -5.28
CA PRO A 93 -5.02 13.37 -5.97
C PRO A 93 -4.06 12.26 -5.51
N VAL A 94 -3.42 11.58 -6.47
CA VAL A 94 -2.39 10.56 -6.19
C VAL A 94 -1.01 11.13 -6.55
N LEU A 95 -0.24 11.49 -5.53
CA LEU A 95 1.11 12.02 -5.64
C LEU A 95 2.12 10.88 -5.83
N ARG A 96 3.05 11.06 -6.77
CA ARG A 96 4.05 10.04 -7.16
C ARG A 96 5.45 10.64 -7.17
N PRO A 97 6.06 10.87 -5.99
CA PRO A 97 7.36 11.54 -5.89
C PRO A 97 8.47 10.81 -6.66
N LEU A 98 8.36 9.49 -6.83
CA LEU A 98 9.38 8.67 -7.48
C LEU A 98 9.15 8.49 -8.99
N VAL A 99 8.13 9.14 -9.59
CA VAL A 99 7.68 8.84 -10.97
C VAL A 99 8.78 9.00 -12.02
N GLY A 100 9.70 9.94 -11.81
CA GLY A 100 10.82 10.22 -12.70
C GLY A 100 12.17 9.69 -12.23
N MET A 101 12.22 8.98 -11.10
CA MET A 101 13.47 8.45 -10.54
C MET A 101 13.74 7.04 -11.05
N ASP A 102 15.01 6.74 -11.31
CA ASP A 102 15.46 5.39 -11.58
C ASP A 102 15.69 4.57 -10.29
N LYS A 103 15.93 3.27 -10.46
CA LYS A 103 16.10 2.35 -9.32
C LYS A 103 17.31 2.70 -8.45
N SER A 104 18.39 3.21 -9.05
CA SER A 104 19.61 3.55 -8.33
C SER A 104 19.39 4.79 -7.46
N GLU A 105 18.69 5.79 -7.98
CA GLU A 105 18.30 6.99 -7.23
C GLU A 105 17.38 6.64 -6.06
N ILE A 106 16.36 5.80 -6.30
CA ILE A 106 15.45 5.34 -5.23
C ILE A 106 16.21 4.55 -4.16
N THR A 107 17.16 3.71 -4.57
CA THR A 107 17.97 2.91 -3.64
C THR A 107 18.90 3.79 -2.81
N ALA A 108 19.55 4.77 -3.44
CA ALA A 108 20.40 5.73 -2.74
C ALA A 108 19.59 6.55 -1.73
N GLU A 109 18.38 6.97 -2.10
CA GLU A 109 17.48 7.69 -1.20
C GLU A 109 17.03 6.82 -0.02
N ALA A 110 16.64 5.56 -0.28
CA ALA A 110 16.29 4.60 0.77
C ALA A 110 17.44 4.35 1.75
N ALA A 111 18.68 4.28 1.25
CA ALA A 111 19.87 4.16 2.10
C ALA A 111 20.09 5.44 2.91
N ARG A 112 19.94 6.62 2.29
CA ARG A 112 20.08 7.93 2.94
C ARG A 112 19.11 8.12 4.10
N ILE A 113 17.88 7.63 3.97
CA ILE A 113 16.85 7.73 5.02
C ILE A 113 16.78 6.51 5.96
N GLY A 114 17.68 5.54 5.78
CA GLY A 114 17.80 4.37 6.66
C GLY A 114 16.73 3.28 6.46
N THR A 115 15.95 3.30 5.37
CA THR A 115 14.87 2.33 5.11
C THR A 115 15.29 1.16 4.22
N PHE A 116 16.49 1.22 3.62
CA PHE A 116 16.95 0.23 2.65
C PHE A 116 17.05 -1.18 3.23
N GLU A 117 17.77 -1.34 4.36
CA GLU A 117 18.04 -2.65 4.97
C GLU A 117 16.74 -3.40 5.33
N THR A 118 15.80 -2.70 5.97
CA THR A 118 14.47 -3.25 6.29
C THR A 118 13.67 -3.61 5.03
N SER A 119 13.76 -2.79 3.98
CA SER A 119 13.00 -2.99 2.74
C SER A 119 13.41 -4.28 2.01
N ILE A 120 14.70 -4.64 2.05
CA ILE A 120 15.25 -5.81 1.34
C ILE A 120 15.11 -7.13 2.09
N ILE A 121 14.66 -7.14 3.36
CA ILE A 121 14.43 -8.37 4.13
C ILE A 121 13.54 -9.32 3.30
N PRO A 122 13.97 -10.56 2.98
CA PRO A 122 13.17 -11.48 2.20
C PRO A 122 11.84 -11.74 2.90
N ASP A 123 10.75 -11.53 2.17
CA ASP A 123 9.41 -11.74 2.67
C ASP A 123 8.72 -12.75 1.78
N GLN A 124 8.01 -13.71 2.39
CA GLN A 124 7.10 -14.58 1.65
C GLN A 124 5.81 -13.80 1.39
N ASP A 125 5.92 -12.72 0.61
CA ASP A 125 4.74 -11.92 0.28
C ASP A 125 3.78 -12.75 -0.58
N CYS A 126 2.51 -12.72 -0.19
CA CYS A 126 1.34 -13.17 -0.94
C CYS A 126 1.34 -12.69 -2.41
N CYS A 127 2.08 -11.63 -2.71
CA CYS A 127 2.36 -11.15 -4.06
C CYS A 127 2.94 -12.25 -4.97
N THR A 128 3.83 -13.13 -4.48
CA THR A 128 4.45 -14.15 -5.35
C THR A 128 3.47 -15.26 -5.77
N LEU A 129 2.56 -15.67 -4.89
CA LEU A 129 1.57 -16.71 -5.16
C LEU A 129 0.52 -16.28 -6.20
N PHE A 130 0.16 -14.99 -6.23
CA PHE A 130 -0.92 -14.48 -7.07
C PHE A 130 -0.45 -13.57 -8.21
N THR A 131 0.84 -13.27 -8.30
CA THR A 131 1.38 -12.51 -9.44
C THR A 131 1.32 -13.37 -10.72
N PRO A 132 0.68 -12.87 -11.78
CA PRO A 132 0.66 -13.57 -13.06
C PRO A 132 2.06 -13.67 -13.66
N ARG A 133 2.38 -14.79 -14.31
CA ARG A 133 3.66 -14.97 -15.05
C ARG A 133 3.86 -13.90 -16.13
N HIS A 134 2.77 -13.43 -16.73
CA HIS A 134 2.75 -12.37 -17.74
C HIS A 134 1.72 -11.30 -17.34
N PRO A 135 2.10 -10.34 -16.48
CA PRO A 135 1.23 -9.22 -16.14
C PRO A 135 1.01 -8.33 -17.36
N ALA A 136 -0.18 -7.75 -17.49
CA ALA A 136 -0.47 -6.81 -18.56
C ALA A 136 0.39 -5.54 -18.39
N THR A 137 1.15 -5.18 -19.41
CA THR A 137 1.92 -3.91 -19.48
C THR A 137 1.08 -2.75 -20.02
N ARG A 138 -0.08 -3.05 -20.61
CA ARG A 138 -1.05 -2.06 -21.08
C ARG A 138 -2.46 -2.61 -20.86
N ALA A 139 -3.08 -2.26 -19.73
CA ALA A 139 -4.47 -2.56 -19.49
C ALA A 139 -5.35 -1.61 -20.30
N GLU A 140 -6.34 -2.18 -20.98
CA GLU A 140 -7.36 -1.40 -21.65
C GLU A 140 -8.40 -0.94 -20.62
N ARG A 141 -8.64 0.37 -20.58
CA ARG A 141 -9.54 1.00 -19.61
C ARG A 141 -10.93 0.36 -19.62
N SER A 142 -11.53 0.18 -20.80
CA SER A 142 -12.90 -0.35 -20.90
C SER A 142 -12.98 -1.79 -20.39
N GLY A 143 -12.01 -2.64 -20.76
CA GLY A 143 -11.89 -4.00 -20.24
C GLY A 143 -11.73 -4.06 -18.71
N VAL A 144 -10.96 -3.16 -18.12
CA VAL A 144 -10.83 -3.08 -16.65
C VAL A 144 -12.15 -2.72 -16.00
N LEU A 145 -12.84 -1.68 -16.47
CA LEU A 145 -14.14 -1.27 -15.92
C LEU A 145 -15.20 -2.36 -16.08
N ALA A 146 -15.23 -3.06 -17.22
CA ALA A 146 -16.15 -4.17 -17.47
C ALA A 146 -15.88 -5.40 -16.56
N LEU A 147 -14.66 -5.58 -16.08
CA LEU A 147 -14.35 -6.61 -15.08
C LEU A 147 -14.79 -6.21 -13.69
N GLU A 148 -14.72 -4.91 -13.36
CA GLU A 148 -15.16 -4.40 -12.07
C GLU A 148 -16.67 -4.54 -11.84
N THR A 149 -17.48 -4.52 -12.90
CA THR A 149 -18.93 -4.76 -12.77
C THR A 149 -19.26 -6.18 -12.29
N ARG A 150 -18.30 -7.11 -12.37
CA ARG A 150 -18.42 -8.48 -11.85
C ARG A 150 -18.07 -8.60 -10.37
N LEU A 151 -17.57 -7.52 -9.78
CA LEU A 151 -17.14 -7.45 -8.39
C LEU A 151 -18.11 -6.54 -7.63
N GLU A 152 -18.45 -6.93 -6.40
CA GLU A 152 -19.19 -6.05 -5.49
C GLU A 152 -18.19 -5.08 -4.83
N VAL A 153 -17.68 -4.14 -5.64
CA VAL A 153 -16.57 -3.25 -5.27
C VAL A 153 -16.87 -2.46 -4.00
N ALA A 154 -18.08 -1.91 -3.89
CA ALA A 154 -18.44 -1.02 -2.80
C ALA A 154 -18.44 -1.75 -1.45
N GLY A 155 -19.10 -2.91 -1.34
CA GLY A 155 -19.10 -3.67 -0.11
C GLY A 155 -17.75 -4.34 0.16
N LEU A 156 -16.96 -4.73 -0.85
CA LEU A 156 -15.58 -5.20 -0.61
C LEU A 156 -14.70 -4.11 0.02
N VAL A 157 -14.81 -2.86 -0.46
CA VAL A 157 -14.12 -1.72 0.15
C VAL A 157 -14.63 -1.48 1.57
N ALA A 158 -15.95 -1.46 1.77
CA ALA A 158 -16.54 -1.23 3.09
C ALA A 158 -16.12 -2.29 4.12
N GLN A 159 -16.12 -3.56 3.73
CA GLN A 159 -15.68 -4.68 4.57
C GLN A 159 -14.19 -4.56 4.94
N ALA A 160 -13.32 -4.27 3.96
CA ALA A 160 -11.89 -4.12 4.20
C ALA A 160 -11.59 -2.95 5.15
N VAL A 161 -12.29 -1.82 4.97
CA VAL A 161 -12.17 -0.64 5.84
C VAL A 161 -12.68 -0.94 7.25
N ALA A 162 -13.82 -1.62 7.39
CA ALA A 162 -14.38 -1.99 8.70
C ALA A 162 -13.47 -2.94 9.49
N ALA A 163 -12.74 -3.82 8.79
CA ALA A 163 -11.80 -4.76 9.38
C ALA A 163 -10.38 -4.19 9.54
N THR A 164 -10.17 -2.89 9.32
CA THR A 164 -8.85 -2.26 9.42
C THR A 164 -8.43 -2.08 10.88
N GLU A 165 -7.21 -2.51 11.19
CA GLU A 165 -6.56 -2.21 12.46
C GLU A 165 -5.69 -0.96 12.32
N ARG A 166 -5.74 -0.06 13.31
CA ARG A 166 -4.89 1.13 13.38
C ARG A 166 -3.83 0.93 14.46
N VAL A 167 -2.59 1.25 14.11
CA VAL A 167 -1.44 1.23 15.01
C VAL A 167 -0.81 2.62 15.02
N ARG A 168 -0.81 3.29 16.16
CA ARG A 168 -0.16 4.60 16.28
C ARG A 168 1.35 4.42 16.44
N LEU A 169 2.11 5.06 15.57
CA LEU A 169 3.57 5.12 15.60
C LEU A 169 3.98 6.44 16.23
N ARG A 170 4.76 6.39 17.31
CA ARG A 170 5.28 7.58 18.00
C ARG A 170 6.79 7.65 17.86
N ALA A 171 7.33 8.83 17.62
CA ALA A 171 8.78 8.98 17.70
C ALA A 171 9.25 8.58 19.10
N ALA A 172 10.40 7.92 19.18
CA ALA A 172 10.93 7.36 20.40
C ALA A 172 11.53 8.46 21.29
N GLY A 173 10.74 9.39 21.81
CA GLY A 173 11.20 10.46 22.68
C GLY A 173 10.08 11.37 23.16
N GLU A 174 9.46 11.00 24.29
CA GLU A 174 8.93 11.85 25.37
C GLU A 174 8.10 10.94 26.29
N HIS A 175 8.70 10.50 27.41
CA HIS A 175 8.27 9.45 28.35
C HIS A 175 8.74 8.03 27.99
N ASP A 176 9.91 7.64 28.49
CA ASP A 176 10.21 6.24 28.85
C ASP A 176 11.47 6.24 29.73
N GLU A 177 11.29 6.51 31.03
CA GLU A 177 12.23 6.02 32.06
C GLU A 177 12.18 4.48 32.19
N GLU A 178 11.27 3.80 31.47
CA GLU A 178 11.13 2.34 31.42
C GLU A 178 12.01 1.64 30.35
N ARG A 179 12.74 2.39 29.52
CA ARG A 179 13.59 1.85 28.43
C ARG A 179 14.84 1.07 28.84
N ALA A 180 15.10 0.91 30.15
CA ALA A 180 16.27 0.17 30.61
C ALA A 180 16.22 -1.36 30.38
N HIS A 181 15.11 -1.92 29.87
CA HIS A 181 14.90 -3.38 29.76
C HIS A 181 14.61 -3.92 28.33
N GLY A 182 15.18 -3.31 27.28
CA GLY A 182 15.40 -4.02 26.00
C GLY A 182 14.16 -4.46 25.20
N GLY A 183 12.97 -3.89 25.46
CA GLY A 183 11.76 -4.16 24.68
C GLY A 183 11.55 -3.15 23.54
N ALA A 184 11.09 -3.63 22.38
CA ALA A 184 10.59 -2.76 21.31
C ALA A 184 9.36 -1.95 21.79
N PRO A 185 9.14 -0.72 21.30
CA PRO A 185 8.03 0.13 21.74
C PRO A 185 6.68 -0.59 21.53
N GLU A 186 5.86 -0.65 22.58
CA GLU A 186 4.54 -1.25 22.50
C GLU A 186 3.61 -0.42 21.62
N ALA A 187 3.29 -0.97 20.45
CA ALA A 187 2.35 -0.36 19.53
C ALA A 187 0.92 -0.60 20.04
N ARG A 188 0.19 0.47 20.40
CA ARG A 188 -1.24 0.34 20.73
C ARG A 188 -2.04 0.09 19.47
N VAL A 189 -2.54 -1.15 19.34
CA VAL A 189 -3.48 -1.55 18.28
C VAL A 189 -4.89 -1.18 18.72
N GLN A 190 -5.63 -0.48 17.85
CA GLN A 190 -7.02 -0.15 18.08
C GLN A 190 -7.83 -0.42 16.80
N PRO A 191 -9.10 -0.86 16.90
CA PRO A 191 -10.01 -0.81 15.77
C PRO A 191 -10.07 0.61 15.20
N PHE A 192 -10.11 0.76 13.88
CA PHE A 192 -10.23 2.07 13.23
C PHE A 192 -11.65 2.68 13.28
N ALA A 193 -12.55 2.10 14.08
CA ALA A 193 -13.96 2.52 14.15
C ALA A 193 -14.13 4.00 14.49
#